data_AF-A0A931RPK5-F1
#
_entry.id   AF-A0A931RPK5-F1
#
_cell.length_a   1.000
_cell.length_b   1.000
_cell.length_c   1.000
_cell.angle_alpha   90.00
_cell.angle_beta   90.00
_cell.angle_gamma   90.00
#
_symmetry.space_group_name_H-M   'P 1'
#
loop_
_entity.id
_entity.type
_entity.pdbx_description
1 polymer ?
#
loop_
_entity_poly.entity_id
_entity_poly.type
_entity_poly.pdbx_seq_one_letter_code
_entity_poly.pdbx_strand_id
1 'polypeptide(L)'
;MKKQSPNWYIAATHYLTAGFVPPLLLGFLASFIASISPLFIAGISKVLFGFIFLVLAIWLGTMYSAKYLKKTYVITSESKQRIVNLATFYFIVLRLIFYIYGFLLIMTKIRISGGTIADFLLNIFIFIAVGGVLFYYLSRKYITEDSAITNQ
;
A
#
# COMPACT_ATOMS: atom_id res chain seq x y z
N MET A 1 6.88 -21.91 17.97
CA MET A 1 5.62 -22.45 17.41
C MET A 1 4.89 -21.33 16.69
N LYS A 2 4.28 -21.61 15.51
CA LYS A 2 3.50 -20.62 14.77
C LYS A 2 2.14 -20.41 15.44
N LYS A 3 1.61 -19.19 15.35
CA LYS A 3 0.31 -18.82 15.95
C LYS A 3 -0.82 -19.12 14.97
N GLN A 4 -1.88 -19.76 15.47
CA GLN A 4 -3.17 -19.74 14.80
C GLN A 4 -3.87 -18.43 15.15
N SER A 5 -4.32 -17.70 14.13
CA SER A 5 -4.97 -16.41 14.32
C SER A 5 -6.04 -16.21 13.26
N PRO A 6 -7.10 -15.45 13.56
CA PRO A 6 -8.13 -15.15 12.57
C PRO A 6 -7.57 -14.45 11.33
N ASN A 7 -8.12 -14.75 10.15
CA ASN A 7 -7.67 -14.19 8.88
C ASN A 7 -7.70 -12.66 8.85
N TRP A 8 -8.70 -12.03 9.49
CA TRP A 8 -8.81 -10.57 9.56
C TRP A 8 -7.63 -9.93 10.30
N TYR A 9 -7.10 -10.60 11.33
CA TYR A 9 -5.98 -10.11 12.13
C TYR A 9 -4.66 -10.24 11.37
N ILE A 10 -4.46 -11.37 10.68
CA ILE A 10 -3.31 -11.59 9.80
C ILE A 10 -3.33 -10.58 8.65
N ALA A 11 -4.50 -10.33 8.04
CA ALA A 11 -4.69 -9.34 6.99
C ALA A 11 -4.42 -7.91 7.48
N ALA A 12 -4.90 -7.54 8.67
CA ALA A 12 -4.64 -6.23 9.26
C ALA A 12 -3.15 -6.04 9.54
N THR A 13 -2.48 -7.08 10.07
CA THR A 13 -1.03 -7.09 10.27
C THR A 13 -0.29 -6.90 8.94
N HIS A 14 -0.72 -7.60 7.88
CA HIS A 14 -0.14 -7.46 6.54
C HIS A 14 -0.28 -6.04 6.01
N TYR A 15 -1.50 -5.49 6.07
CA TYR A 15 -1.77 -4.12 5.65
C TYR A 15 -0.93 -3.11 6.44
N LEU A 16 -0.87 -3.20 7.76
CA LEU A 16 -0.09 -2.25 8.57
C LEU A 16 1.40 -2.30 8.22
N THR A 17 1.95 -3.51 8.04
CA THR A 17 3.38 -3.70 7.79
C THR A 17 3.79 -3.51 6.33
N ALA A 18 2.91 -3.70 5.35
CA ALA A 18 3.20 -3.57 3.93
C ALA A 18 2.52 -2.36 3.27
N GLY A 19 1.27 -2.11 3.61
CA GLY A 19 0.41 -1.10 3.01
C GLY A 19 0.43 0.27 3.69
N PHE A 20 0.85 0.33 4.96
CA PHE A 20 0.90 1.57 5.74
C PHE A 20 2.34 2.02 6.05
N VAL A 21 3.12 1.23 6.78
CA VAL A 21 4.46 1.64 7.25
C VAL A 21 5.44 1.96 6.11
N PRO A 22 5.65 1.08 5.11
CA PRO A 22 6.63 1.35 4.05
C PRO A 22 6.25 2.54 3.18
N PRO A 23 4.99 2.70 2.73
CA PRO A 23 4.58 3.91 2.02
C PRO A 23 4.71 5.19 2.85
N LEU A 24 4.50 5.13 4.17
CA LEU A 24 4.71 6.28 5.04
C LEU A 24 6.21 6.67 5.09
N LEU A 25 7.09 5.71 5.38
CA LEU A 25 8.54 5.95 5.48
C LEU A 25 9.14 6.41 4.15
N LEU A 26 8.77 5.75 3.05
CA LEU A 26 9.24 6.12 1.71
C LEU A 26 8.59 7.40 1.21
N GLY A 27 7.38 7.73 1.66
CA GLY A 27 6.77 9.04 1.45
C GLY A 27 7.57 10.15 2.11
N PHE A 28 7.97 9.97 3.38
CA PHE A 28 8.86 10.92 4.07
C PHE A 28 10.20 11.08 3.34
N LEU A 29 10.82 9.98 2.92
CA LEU A 29 12.06 10.03 2.15
C LEU A 29 11.87 10.75 0.81
N ALA A 30 10.79 10.47 0.09
CA ALA A 30 10.47 11.13 -1.17
C ALA A 30 10.26 12.64 -0.98
N SER A 31 9.54 13.06 0.07
CA SER A 31 9.36 14.48 0.40
C SER A 31 10.67 15.16 0.76
N PHE A 32 11.55 14.49 1.50
CA PHE A 32 12.89 15.00 1.80
C PHE A 32 13.72 15.18 0.53
N ILE A 33 13.75 14.19 -0.37
CA ILE A 33 14.48 14.27 -1.64
C ILE A 33 13.90 15.37 -2.55
N ALA A 34 12.58 15.54 -2.56
CA ALA A 34 11.95 16.61 -3.32
C ALA A 34 12.33 18.00 -2.78
N SER A 35 12.58 18.14 -1.48
CA SER A 35 12.97 19.43 -0.87
C SER A 35 14.38 19.89 -1.27
N ILE A 36 15.27 18.95 -1.62
CA ILE A 36 16.66 19.25 -1.97
C ILE A 36 16.89 19.42 -3.49
N SER A 37 15.90 19.06 -4.33
CA SER A 37 16.04 19.15 -5.78
C SER A 37 14.74 19.63 -6.45
N PRO A 38 14.76 20.79 -7.13
CA PRO A 38 13.60 21.33 -7.84
C PRO A 38 13.04 20.41 -8.93
N LEU A 39 13.88 19.51 -9.46
CA LEU A 39 13.51 18.57 -10.52
C LEU A 39 12.33 17.66 -10.12
N PHE A 40 12.14 17.41 -8.82
CA PHE A 40 11.11 16.50 -8.31
C PHE A 40 9.83 17.23 -7.85
N ILE A 41 9.78 18.56 -7.93
CA ILE A 41 8.69 19.36 -7.35
C ILE A 41 7.60 19.68 -8.40
N ALA A 42 7.91 19.59 -9.70
CA ALA A 42 6.99 19.99 -10.76
C ALA A 42 7.01 19.05 -11.99
N GLY A 43 5.93 19.11 -12.78
CA GLY A 43 5.80 18.42 -14.06
C GLY A 43 5.76 16.90 -13.98
N ILE A 44 6.06 16.25 -15.10
CA ILE A 44 6.02 14.78 -15.25
C ILE A 44 7.02 14.07 -14.31
N SER A 45 8.14 14.73 -14.02
CA SER A 45 9.19 14.22 -13.12
C SER A 45 8.65 13.95 -11.71
N LYS A 46 7.80 14.82 -11.18
CA LYS A 46 7.14 14.62 -9.86
C LYS A 46 6.28 13.36 -9.85
N VAL A 47 5.48 13.16 -10.90
CA VAL A 47 4.56 12.02 -11.00
C VAL A 47 5.34 10.71 -11.13
N LEU A 48 6.34 10.68 -12.01
CA LEU A 48 7.22 9.51 -12.18
C LEU A 48 7.99 9.18 -10.90
N PHE A 49 8.54 10.20 -10.24
CA PHE A 49 9.24 10.03 -8.97
C PHE A 49 8.32 9.45 -7.89
N GLY A 50 7.13 10.02 -7.71
CA GLY A 50 6.14 9.49 -6.76
C GLY A 50 5.71 8.05 -7.08
N PHE A 51 5.56 7.72 -8.37
CA PHE A 51 5.22 6.37 -8.81
C PHE A 51 6.33 5.35 -8.51
N ILE A 52 7.59 5.69 -8.75
CA ILE A 52 8.74 4.81 -8.44
C ILE A 52 8.75 4.48 -6.94
N PHE A 53 8.61 5.49 -6.08
CA PHE A 53 8.57 5.30 -4.63
C PHE A 53 7.36 4.47 -4.20
N LEU A 54 6.20 4.66 -4.83
CA LEU A 54 5.01 3.83 -4.57
C LEU A 54 5.27 2.36 -4.87
N VAL A 55 5.80 2.06 -6.05
CA VAL A 55 6.10 0.69 -6.49
C VAL A 55 7.09 0.04 -5.55
N LEU A 56 8.19 0.74 -5.23
CA LEU A 56 9.21 0.26 -4.29
C LEU A 56 8.63 0.02 -2.89
N ALA A 57 7.78 0.93 -2.39
CA ALA A 57 7.18 0.80 -1.08
C ALA A 57 6.27 -0.42 -0.97
N ILE A 58 5.38 -0.60 -1.95
CA ILE A 58 4.49 -1.76 -1.99
C ILE A 58 5.32 -3.04 -2.14
N TRP A 59 6.33 -3.04 -3.01
CA TRP A 59 7.15 -4.21 -3.28
C TRP A 59 7.96 -4.67 -2.07
N LEU A 60 8.74 -3.78 -1.48
CA LEU A 60 9.55 -4.09 -0.30
C LEU A 60 8.65 -4.42 0.90
N GLY A 61 7.56 -3.66 1.07
CA GLY A 61 6.58 -3.85 2.12
C GLY A 61 5.92 -5.22 2.08
N THR A 62 5.36 -5.59 0.93
CA THR A 62 4.68 -6.89 0.76
C THR A 62 5.66 -8.04 0.91
N MET A 63 6.87 -7.95 0.35
CA MET A 63 7.90 -8.99 0.50
C MET A 63 8.31 -9.16 1.98
N TYR A 64 8.61 -8.06 2.68
CA TYR A 64 9.02 -8.12 4.09
C TYR A 64 7.89 -8.65 4.97
N SER A 65 6.69 -8.12 4.80
CA SER A 65 5.53 -8.54 5.56
C SER A 65 5.21 -10.01 5.33
N ALA A 66 5.21 -10.49 4.09
CA ALA A 66 4.98 -11.91 3.80
C ALA A 66 6.02 -12.84 4.47
N LYS A 67 7.30 -12.44 4.50
CA LYS A 67 8.35 -13.16 5.25
C LYS A 67 8.06 -13.19 6.75
N TYR A 68 7.60 -12.07 7.32
CA TYR A 68 7.19 -12.00 8.72
C TYR A 68 5.98 -12.91 9.00
N LEU A 69 4.92 -12.83 8.19
CA LEU A 69 3.73 -13.66 8.34
C LEU A 69 4.06 -15.15 8.28
N LYS A 70 4.91 -15.56 7.32
CA LYS A 70 5.36 -16.95 7.18
C LYS A 70 6.07 -17.46 8.44
N LYS A 71 6.78 -16.61 9.18
CA LYS A 71 7.46 -16.98 10.42
C LYS A 71 6.51 -17.00 11.62
N THR A 72 5.48 -16.16 11.62
CA THR A 72 4.64 -15.91 12.79
C THR A 72 3.35 -16.72 12.81
N TYR A 73 2.70 -16.92 11.65
CA TYR A 73 1.35 -17.47 11.56
C TYR A 73 1.28 -18.75 10.72
N VAL A 74 0.28 -19.56 11.02
CA VAL A 74 -0.13 -20.69 10.18
C VAL A 74 -1.06 -20.17 9.08
N ILE A 75 -0.73 -20.45 7.82
CA ILE A 75 -1.52 -20.02 6.65
C ILE A 75 -1.84 -21.24 5.78
N THR A 76 -3.13 -21.56 5.67
CA THR A 76 -3.66 -22.59 4.77
C THR A 76 -3.99 -22.01 3.40
N SER A 77 -4.14 -22.88 2.39
CA SER A 77 -4.57 -22.51 1.03
C SER A 77 -5.87 -21.70 1.03
N GLU A 78 -6.87 -22.15 1.79
CA GLU A 78 -8.16 -21.45 1.92
C GLU A 78 -8.03 -20.07 2.60
N SER A 79 -7.18 -19.97 3.62
CA SER A 79 -6.98 -18.72 4.36
C SER A 79 -6.21 -17.68 3.54
N LYS A 80 -5.28 -18.13 2.69
CA LYS A 80 -4.40 -17.26 1.91
C LYS A 80 -5.18 -16.26 1.07
N GLN A 81 -6.14 -16.74 0.27
CA GLN A 81 -6.91 -15.84 -0.60
C GLN A 81 -7.76 -14.85 0.21
N ARG A 82 -8.35 -15.30 1.33
CA ARG A 82 -9.12 -14.43 2.24
C ARG A 82 -8.24 -13.34 2.86
N ILE A 83 -7.03 -13.68 3.30
CA ILE A 83 -6.08 -12.73 3.89
C ILE A 83 -5.67 -11.68 2.86
N VAL A 84 -5.33 -12.10 1.63
CA VAL A 84 -4.96 -11.18 0.54
C VAL A 84 -6.10 -10.22 0.24
N ASN A 85 -7.32 -10.73 0.04
CA ASN A 85 -8.48 -9.90 -0.27
C ASN A 85 -8.78 -8.89 0.84
N LEU A 86 -8.75 -9.32 2.11
CA LEU A 86 -8.97 -8.43 3.25
C LEU A 86 -7.88 -7.36 3.36
N ALA A 87 -6.61 -7.73 3.19
CA ALA A 87 -5.50 -6.79 3.26
C ALA A 87 -5.58 -5.74 2.13
N THR A 88 -5.92 -6.17 0.91
CA THR A 88 -6.16 -5.25 -0.22
C THR A 88 -7.36 -4.35 0.03
N PHE A 89 -8.44 -4.89 0.61
CA PHE A 89 -9.61 -4.09 0.97
C PHE A 89 -9.23 -3.00 1.99
N TYR A 90 -8.49 -3.35 3.05
CA TYR A 90 -7.98 -2.38 4.01
C TYR A 90 -7.09 -1.32 3.33
N PHE A 91 -6.22 -1.74 2.41
CA PHE A 91 -5.37 -0.83 1.65
C PHE A 91 -6.18 0.21 0.87
N ILE A 92 -7.16 -0.24 0.09
CA ILE A 92 -7.99 0.63 -0.75
C ILE A 92 -8.83 1.56 0.12
N VAL A 93 -9.57 1.02 1.08
CA VAL A 93 -10.51 1.80 1.91
C VAL A 93 -9.76 2.85 2.72
N LEU A 94 -8.69 2.48 3.42
CA LEU A 94 -7.97 3.44 4.26
C LEU A 94 -7.25 4.49 3.42
N ARG A 95 -6.66 4.12 2.28
CA ARG A 95 -6.10 5.13 1.37
C ARG A 95 -7.16 6.09 0.85
N LEU A 96 -8.33 5.58 0.45
CA LEU A 96 -9.41 6.41 -0.04
C LEU A 96 -9.84 7.42 1.03
N ILE A 97 -10.00 6.97 2.28
CA ILE A 97 -10.31 7.86 3.42
C ILE A 97 -9.25 8.94 3.57
N PHE A 98 -7.95 8.59 3.59
CA PHE A 98 -6.86 9.56 3.71
C PHE A 98 -6.81 10.56 2.55
N TYR A 99 -7.02 10.10 1.30
CA TYR A 99 -7.02 10.97 0.13
C TYR A 99 -8.21 11.94 0.13
N ILE A 100 -9.42 11.45 0.43
CA ILE A 100 -10.61 12.29 0.54
C ILE A 100 -10.42 13.33 1.64
N TYR A 101 -9.95 12.90 2.82
CA TYR A 101 -9.69 13.81 3.94
C TYR A 101 -8.66 14.89 3.58
N GLY A 102 -7.54 14.51 2.97
CA GLY A 102 -6.52 15.45 2.51
C GLY A 102 -7.05 16.45 1.48
N PHE A 103 -7.89 15.99 0.55
CA PHE A 103 -8.53 16.87 -0.43
C PHE A 103 -9.50 17.85 0.21
N LEU A 104 -10.38 17.38 1.11
CA LEU A 104 -11.30 18.26 1.85
C LEU A 104 -10.55 19.35 2.62
N LEU A 105 -9.41 19.02 3.24
CA LEU A 105 -8.58 20.03 3.91
C LEU A 105 -8.03 21.09 2.95
N ILE A 106 -7.62 20.71 1.74
CA ILE A 106 -7.15 21.66 0.73
C ILE A 106 -8.28 22.58 0.26
N MET A 107 -9.48 22.02 0.07
CA MET A 107 -10.68 22.77 -0.35
C MET A 107 -11.04 23.89 0.63
N THR A 108 -10.73 23.73 1.92
CA THR A 108 -10.97 24.78 2.93
C THR A 108 -9.96 25.93 2.90
N LYS A 109 -8.80 25.74 2.26
CA LYS A 109 -7.66 26.69 2.34
C LYS A 109 -7.37 27.43 1.03
N ILE A 110 -7.78 26.89 -0.11
CA ILE A 110 -7.35 27.39 -1.43
C ILE A 110 -8.56 27.45 -2.38
N ARG A 111 -8.60 28.49 -3.23
CA ARG A 111 -9.59 28.56 -4.32
C ARG A 111 -9.31 27.46 -5.34
N ILE A 112 -10.30 26.61 -5.55
CA ILE A 112 -10.17 25.40 -6.36
C ILE A 112 -10.04 25.78 -7.82
N SER A 113 -9.02 25.25 -8.47
CA SER A 113 -8.87 25.31 -9.92
C SER A 113 -9.23 23.96 -10.53
N GLY A 114 -9.59 23.93 -11.83
CA GLY A 114 -9.79 22.68 -12.56
C GLY A 114 -8.55 21.77 -12.53
N GLY A 115 -7.35 22.36 -12.50
CA GLY A 115 -6.08 21.61 -12.36
C GLY A 115 -5.99 20.86 -11.03
N THR A 116 -6.46 21.46 -9.94
CA THR A 116 -6.47 20.82 -8.61
C THR A 116 -7.36 19.58 -8.57
N ILE A 117 -8.51 19.62 -9.26
CA ILE A 117 -9.44 18.49 -9.35
C ILE A 117 -8.83 17.38 -10.22
N ALA A 118 -8.25 17.73 -11.37
CA ALA A 118 -7.59 16.78 -12.25
C ALA A 118 -6.43 16.06 -11.55
N ASP A 119 -5.58 16.80 -10.83
CA ASP A 119 -4.49 16.23 -10.03
C ASP A 119 -5.04 15.28 -8.96
N PHE A 120 -6.11 15.66 -8.26
CA PHE A 120 -6.73 14.79 -7.26
C PHE A 120 -7.23 13.47 -7.85
N LEU A 121 -7.95 13.52 -8.97
CA LEU A 121 -8.44 12.33 -9.66
C LEU A 121 -7.30 11.45 -10.19
N LEU A 122 -6.26 12.05 -10.75
CA LEU A 122 -5.07 11.33 -11.19
C LEU A 122 -4.37 10.62 -10.02
N ASN A 123 -4.26 11.29 -8.87
CA ASN A 123 -3.69 10.70 -7.66
C ASN A 123 -4.55 9.53 -7.14
N ILE A 124 -5.87 9.65 -7.14
CA ILE A 124 -6.76 8.52 -6.80
C ILE A 124 -6.49 7.34 -7.73
N PHE A 125 -6.47 7.58 -9.04
CA PHE A 125 -6.27 6.53 -10.03
C PHE A 125 -4.92 5.82 -9.81
N ILE A 126 -3.82 6.56 -9.70
CA ILE A 126 -2.48 5.99 -9.53
C ILE A 126 -2.33 5.29 -8.17
N PHE A 127 -2.62 6.00 -7.07
CA PHE A 127 -2.25 5.52 -5.74
C PHE A 127 -3.26 4.54 -5.15
N ILE A 128 -4.50 4.53 -5.62
CA ILE A 128 -5.55 3.63 -5.13
C ILE A 128 -5.79 2.50 -6.14
N ALA A 129 -6.08 2.81 -7.40
CA ALA A 129 -6.38 1.76 -8.38
C ALA A 129 -5.11 0.99 -8.76
N VAL A 130 -4.09 1.67 -9.30
CA VAL A 130 -2.83 1.00 -9.70
C VAL A 130 -2.10 0.45 -8.48
N GLY A 131 -2.00 1.25 -7.41
CA GLY A 131 -1.42 0.81 -6.14
C GLY A 131 -2.13 -0.39 -5.53
N GLY A 132 -3.47 -0.42 -5.53
CA GLY A 132 -4.27 -1.53 -5.01
C GLY A 132 -4.12 -2.82 -5.81
N VAL A 133 -4.11 -2.71 -7.15
CA VAL A 133 -3.84 -3.85 -8.05
C VAL A 133 -2.44 -4.40 -7.81
N LEU A 134 -1.44 -3.52 -7.71
CA LEU A 134 -0.06 -3.93 -7.44
C LEU A 134 0.08 -4.58 -6.07
N PHE A 135 -0.54 -4.01 -5.04
CA PHE A 135 -0.55 -4.56 -3.68
C PHE A 135 -1.21 -5.94 -3.65
N TYR A 136 -2.36 -6.10 -4.31
CA TYR A 136 -3.04 -7.39 -4.44
C TYR A 136 -2.16 -8.45 -5.12
N TYR A 137 -1.60 -8.10 -6.28
CA TYR A 137 -0.76 -9.01 -7.06
C TYR A 137 0.46 -9.47 -6.26
N LEU A 138 1.16 -8.54 -5.62
CA LEU A 138 2.37 -8.85 -4.85
C LEU A 138 2.04 -9.60 -3.55
N SER A 139 0.94 -9.26 -2.88
CA SER A 139 0.46 -10.02 -1.72
C SER A 139 0.16 -11.46 -2.09
N ARG A 140 -0.54 -11.68 -3.22
CA ARG A 140 -0.83 -13.03 -3.74
C ARG A 140 0.44 -13.81 -4.09
N LYS A 141 1.43 -13.12 -4.66
CA LYS A 141 2.73 -13.69 -5.05
C LYS A 141 3.58 -14.08 -3.85
N TYR A 142 3.66 -13.23 -2.82
CA TYR A 142 4.61 -13.41 -1.72
C TYR A 142 4.05 -14.13 -0.50
N ILE A 143 2.75 -14.01 -0.21
CA ILE A 143 2.14 -14.79 0.87
C ILE A 143 2.11 -16.27 0.45
N THR A 144 2.81 -17.10 1.21
CA THR A 144 2.97 -18.53 0.94
C THR A 144 2.28 -19.35 2.02
N GLU A 145 1.82 -20.53 1.61
CA GLU A 145 1.18 -21.49 2.49
C GLU A 145 2.21 -22.18 3.37
N ASP A 146 1.74 -22.74 4.49
CA ASP A 146 2.59 -23.54 5.36
C ASP A 146 2.78 -24.95 4.78
N SER A 147 3.99 -25.25 4.32
CA SER A 147 4.34 -26.52 3.66
C SER A 147 4.15 -27.76 4.54
N ALA A 148 4.06 -27.59 5.86
CA ALA A 148 3.81 -28.68 6.80
C ALA A 148 2.35 -29.17 6.78
N ILE A 149 1.42 -28.39 6.22
CA ILE A 149 -0.01 -28.70 6.17
C ILE A 149 -0.43 -29.15 4.75
N THR A 150 0.34 -28.79 3.72
CA THR A 150 0.04 -29.13 2.32
C THR A 150 0.30 -30.60 1.95
N ASN A 151 0.94 -31.38 2.83
CA ASN A 151 1.28 -32.80 2.62
C ASN A 151 0.41 -33.76 3.48
N GLN A 152 -0.72 -33.28 3.99
CA GLN A 152 -1.78 -34.10 4.61
C GLN A 152 -3.01 -34.08 3.71
#